data_AF-A0A0D6AY92-F1
#
_entry.id   AF-A0A0D6AY92-F1
#
_cell.length_a   1.000
_cell.length_b   1.000
_cell.length_c   1.000
_cell.angle_alpha   90.00
_cell.angle_beta   90.00
_cell.angle_gamma   90.00
#
_symmetry.space_group_name_H-M   'P 1'
#
loop_
_entity.id
_entity.type
_entity.pdbx_description
1 polymer ?
#
loop_
_entity_poly.entity_id
_entity_poly.type
_entity_poly.pdbx_seq_one_letter_code
_entity_poly.pdbx_strand_id
1 'polypeptide(L)' 'MFSNTEDWYAAIPEETRPPKDQPFYHLLAENDHSYYVAYVSEQNLVADETGEPVDHPDLSDLFGEFEDGQYPLQFQLN' A
#
# COMPACT_ATOMS: atom_id res chain seq x y z
N MET A 1 -2.63 -15.68 8.69
CA MET A 1 -4.01 -15.18 8.89
C MET A 1 -3.91 -13.76 9.42
N PHE A 2 -4.42 -12.79 8.67
CA PHE A 2 -4.42 -11.37 9.04
C PHE A 2 -5.51 -11.14 10.09
N SER A 3 -5.10 -10.95 11.35
CA SER A 3 -6.02 -10.80 12.49
C SER A 3 -6.11 -9.36 13.00
N ASN A 4 -6.26 -8.36 12.12
CA ASN A 4 -6.52 -6.97 12.53
C ASN A 4 -7.55 -6.25 11.63
N THR A 5 -8.46 -7.00 11.00
CA THR A 5 -9.31 -6.48 9.91
C THR A 5 -10.63 -5.85 10.35
N GLU A 6 -11.03 -6.01 11.62
CA GLU A 6 -12.29 -5.42 12.14
C GLU A 6 -12.06 -4.38 13.23
N ASP A 7 -11.09 -4.60 14.12
CA ASP A 7 -10.84 -3.69 15.25
C ASP A 7 -10.37 -2.31 14.79
N TRP A 8 -9.46 -2.26 13.81
CA TRP A 8 -9.02 -1.01 13.19
C TRP A 8 -10.18 -0.29 12.50
N TYR A 9 -11.02 -1.01 11.76
CA TYR A 9 -12.17 -0.43 11.07
C TYR A 9 -13.23 0.10 12.07
N ALA A 10 -13.44 -0.61 13.18
CA ALA A 10 -14.32 -0.18 14.26
C ALA A 10 -13.76 1.02 15.05
N ALA A 11 -12.43 1.13 15.15
CA ALA A 11 -11.74 2.25 15.81
C ALA A 11 -11.79 3.56 15.00
N ILE A 12 -12.05 3.50 13.68
CA ILE A 12 -12.26 4.71 12.87
C ILE A 12 -13.64 5.31 13.20
N PRO A 13 -13.75 6.63 13.42
CA PRO A 13 -15.03 7.32 13.60
C PRO A 13 -15.99 7.04 12.44
N GLU A 14 -17.28 6.81 12.72
CA GLU A 14 -18.28 6.47 11.69
C GLU A 14 -18.34 7.47 10.52
N GLU A 15 -18.13 8.74 10.82
CA GLU A 15 -18.11 9.87 9.89
C GLU A 15 -16.91 9.88 8.92
N THR A 16 -15.83 9.17 9.25
CA THR A 16 -14.61 9.08 8.42
C THR A 16 -14.30 7.65 7.98
N ARG A 17 -15.18 6.69 8.27
CA ARG A 17 -15.02 5.30 7.86
C ARG A 17 -15.05 5.20 6.33
N PRO A 18 -14.01 4.61 5.71
CA PRO A 18 -14.05 4.33 4.29
C PRO A 18 -15.17 3.30 3.99
N PRO A 19 -15.95 3.47 2.91
CA PRO A 19 -16.89 2.47 2.41
C PRO A 19 -16.31 1.04 2.38
N LYS A 20 -17.07 0.04 2.83
CA LYS A 20 -16.59 -1.37 2.79
C LYS A 20 -16.46 -1.95 1.38
N ASP A 21 -17.18 -1.38 0.41
CA ASP A 21 -17.23 -1.85 -0.98
C ASP A 21 -16.16 -1.20 -1.89
N GLN A 22 -15.25 -0.40 -1.33
CA GLN A 22 -14.18 0.21 -2.10
C GLN A 22 -12.90 -0.63 -2.06
N PRO A 23 -12.02 -0.50 -3.07
CA PRO A 23 -10.73 -1.17 -3.03
C PRO A 23 -9.86 -0.61 -1.90
N PHE A 24 -9.27 -1.54 -1.15
CA PHE A 24 -8.20 -1.26 -0.19
C PHE A 24 -6.87 -1.60 -0.83
N TYR A 25 -5.93 -0.68 -0.71
CA TYR A 25 -4.58 -0.80 -1.24
C TYR A 25 -3.60 -1.07 -0.11
N HIS A 26 -2.70 -2.01 -0.36
CA HIS A 26 -1.58 -2.30 0.50
C HIS A 26 -0.41 -1.44 0.01
N LEU A 27 0.05 -0.50 0.84
CA LEU A 27 1.18 0.36 0.50
C LEU A 27 2.43 -0.04 1.25
N LEU A 28 3.51 -0.09 0.49
CA LEU A 28 4.88 -0.02 0.98
C LEU A 28 5.22 1.48 1.04
N ALA A 29 5.32 2.03 2.24
CA ALA A 29 5.61 3.44 2.45
C ALA A 29 6.98 3.61 3.10
N GLU A 30 7.67 4.67 2.72
CA GLU A 30 8.90 5.11 3.37
C GLU A 30 8.72 6.49 3.99
N ASN A 31 9.48 6.76 5.04
CA ASN A 31 9.67 8.09 5.59
C ASN A 31 11.18 8.31 5.80
N ASP A 32 11.59 9.53 6.18
CA ASP A 32 13.00 9.89 6.37
C ASP A 32 13.81 8.94 7.29
N HIS A 33 13.13 8.16 8.14
CA HIS A 33 13.78 7.31 9.14
C HIS A 33 13.47 5.82 9.03
N SER A 34 12.44 5.39 8.30
CA SER A 34 11.94 4.01 8.33
C SER A 34 10.99 3.66 7.19
N TYR A 35 10.89 2.36 6.94
CA TYR A 35 9.94 1.74 6.01
C TYR A 35 8.78 1.11 6.79
N TYR A 36 7.55 1.24 6.29
CA TYR A 36 6.38 0.67 6.93
C TYR A 36 5.30 0.30 5.90
N VAL A 37 4.48 -0.67 6.31
CA VAL A 37 3.35 -1.15 5.53
C VAL A 37 2.07 -0.51 6.03
N ALA A 38 1.25 0.03 5.13
CA ALA A 38 -0.03 0.65 5.45
C ALA A 38 -1.18 0.08 4.60
N TYR A 39 -2.38 0.12 5.16
CA TYR A 39 -3.62 -0.16 4.43
C TYR A 39 -4.37 1.15 4.27
N VAL A 40 -4.58 1.57 3.02
CA VAL A 40 -5.33 2.79 2.77
C VAL A 40 -6.42 2.56 1.74
N SER A 41 -7.41 3.43 1.84
CA SER A 41 -8.53 3.50 0.94
C SER A 41 -8.11 4.28 -0.32
N GLU A 42 -8.55 3.91 -1.53
CA GLU A 42 -8.20 4.63 -2.78
C GLU A 42 -8.31 6.16 -2.71
N GLN A 43 -9.35 6.68 -2.03
CA GLN A 43 -9.60 8.11 -1.89
C GLN A 43 -8.49 8.89 -1.15
N ASN A 44 -7.62 8.17 -0.43
CA ASN A 44 -6.48 8.75 0.29
C ASN A 44 -5.16 8.59 -0.51
N LEU A 45 -5.23 8.14 -1.76
CA LEU A 45 -4.07 8.00 -2.64
C LEU A 45 -4.00 9.15 -3.63
N VAL A 46 -2.78 9.63 -3.83
CA VAL A 46 -2.43 10.52 -4.94
C VAL A 46 -1.42 9.76 -5.79
N ALA A 47 -1.61 9.79 -7.11
CA ALA A 47 -0.66 9.18 -8.02
C ALA A 47 0.69 9.88 -7.87
N ASP A 48 1.76 9.08 -7.72
CA ASP A 48 3.10 9.62 -7.83
C ASP A 48 3.38 9.93 -9.30
N GLU A 49 3.71 11.19 -9.59
CA GLU A 49 4.08 11.65 -10.94
C GLU A 49 5.60 11.84 -11.08
N THR A 50 6.37 11.57 -10.03
CA THR A 50 7.83 11.76 -10.03
C THR A 50 8.53 10.63 -10.78
N GLY A 51 8.01 9.40 -10.65
CA GLY A 51 8.63 8.21 -11.23
C GLY A 51 9.96 7.86 -10.58
N GLU A 52 10.17 8.30 -9.34
CA GLU A 52 11.33 7.94 -8.54
C GLU A 52 11.14 6.55 -7.91
N PRO A 53 12.20 5.72 -7.84
CA PRO A 53 12.12 4.42 -7.19
C PRO A 53 11.97 4.58 -5.67
N VAL A 54 11.23 3.65 -5.06
CA VAL A 54 11.09 3.52 -3.60
C VAL A 54 12.13 2.52 -3.10
N ASP A 55 12.74 2.77 -1.93
CA ASP A 55 13.86 1.98 -1.40
C ASP A 55 13.41 0.91 -0.37
N HIS A 56 12.14 0.50 -0.44
CA HIS A 56 11.52 -0.39 0.55
C HIS A 56 12.10 -1.83 0.46
N PRO A 57 12.51 -2.47 1.57
CA PRO A 57 13.17 -3.78 1.53
C PRO A 57 12.28 -4.90 0.98
N ASP A 58 10.99 -4.92 1.31
CA ASP A 58 10.02 -5.90 0.76
C ASP A 58 9.66 -5.66 -0.72
N LEU A 59 10.19 -4.60 -1.34
CA LEU A 59 9.84 -4.25 -2.71
C LEU A 59 10.35 -5.31 -3.68
N SER A 60 11.58 -5.82 -3.50
CA SER A 60 12.15 -6.88 -4.34
C SER A 60 11.46 -8.24 -4.21
N ASP A 61 10.75 -8.49 -3.12
CA ASP A 61 9.99 -9.74 -2.90
C ASP A 61 8.58 -9.68 -3.53
N LEU A 62 8.03 -8.47 -3.68
CA LEU A 62 6.67 -8.24 -4.18
C LEU A 62 6.62 -7.74 -5.62
N PHE A 63 7.66 -7.04 -6.05
CA PHE A 63 7.75 -6.37 -7.35
C PHE A 63 9.06 -6.72 -8.05
N GLY A 64 9.02 -6.66 -9.39
CA GLY A 64 10.22 -6.84 -10.20
C GLY A 64 11.14 -5.63 -10.21
N GLU A 65 12.18 -5.69 -11.05
CA GLU A 65 13.07 -4.55 -11.30
C GLU A 65 12.28 -3.32 -11.76
N PHE A 66 12.70 -2.15 -11.29
CA PHE A 66 12.08 -0.87 -11.67
C PHE A 66 12.35 -0.57 -13.14
N GLU A 67 11.29 -0.48 -13.95
CA GLU A 67 11.39 -0.25 -15.39
C GLU A 67 10.37 0.80 -15.84
N ASP A 68 10.78 1.73 -16.70
CA ASP A 68 9.90 2.79 -17.26
C ASP A 68 9.11 3.60 -16.21
N GLY A 69 9.70 3.86 -15.04
CA GLY A 69 9.09 4.68 -13.99
C GLY A 69 8.03 3.96 -13.16
N GLN A 70 7.93 2.64 -13.28
CA GLN A 70 6.96 1.83 -12.54
C GLN A 70 7.53 0.46 -12.16
N TYR A 71 6.93 -0.14 -11.14
CA TYR A 71 7.28 -1.50 -10.72
C TYR A 71 6.33 -2.50 -11.37
N PRO A 72 6.82 -3.40 -12.24
CA PRO A 72 5.97 -4.45 -12.80
C PRO A 72 5.51 -5.38 -11.68
N LEU A 73 4.21 -5.65 -11.65
CA LEU A 73 3.60 -6.63 -10.75
C LEU A 73 4.16 -8.03 -11.08
N GLN A 74 5.13 -8.51 -10.28
CA GLN A 74 5.57 -9.89 -10.33
C GLN A 74 4.64 -10.75 -9.47
N PHE A 75 3.40 -10.92 -9.93
CA PHE A 75 2.54 -11.96 -9.37
C PHE A 75 3.04 -13.32 -9.85
N GLN A 76 3.93 -13.94 -9.07
CA GLN A 76 4.16 -15.38 -9.17
C GLN A 76 3.31 -16.09 -8.12
N LEU A 77 1.99 -16.10 -8.37
CA LEU A 77 1.08 -17.03 -7.70
C LEU A 77 1.42 -18.44 -8.20
N ASN A 78 2.14 -19.21 -7.38
CA ASN A 78 2.27 -20.66 -7.53
C ASN A 78 0.94 -21.35 -7.27
#